data_AF-A0A151R174-F1
#
_entry.id   AF-A0A151R174-F1
#
_cell.length_a   1.000
_cell.length_b   1.000
_cell.length_c   1.000
_cell.angle_alpha   90.00
_cell.angle_beta   90.00
_cell.angle_gamma   90.00
#
_symmetry.space_group_name_H-M   'P 1'
#
loop_
_entity.id
_entity.type
_entity.pdbx_description
1 polymer ?
#
loop_
_entity_poly.entity_id
_entity_poly.type
_entity_poly.pdbx_seq_one_letter_code
_entity_poly.pdbx_strand_id
1 'polypeptide(L)'
;MGRSTDPPHFYVYQCLFRDLGVCLPFTQFECDFLNYINAAPCQLHPNRWCFLRAFQVLCTVLGIEVSLRVFLHFYQLKIGVLPYGVLSLSGSRDGGLFTLYAQSYKNFKQEFFRVALVDVDPLEDGGFYFGGLPKFPFYWCPNRLGFTGWTTRN
;
A
#
# COMPACT_ATOMS: atom_id res chain seq x y z
N MET A 1 13.02 28.16 4.90
CA MET A 1 12.70 27.14 3.88
C MET A 1 11.28 27.40 3.41
N GLY A 2 11.07 27.80 2.16
CA GLY A 2 9.74 28.12 1.65
C GLY A 2 8.84 26.89 1.69
N ARG A 3 7.62 27.03 2.22
CA ARG A 3 6.57 26.04 2.00
C ARG A 3 6.39 25.94 0.48
N SER A 4 6.65 24.76 -0.08
CA SER A 4 6.20 24.45 -1.44
C SER A 4 4.71 24.74 -1.50
N THR A 5 4.31 25.61 -2.43
CA THR A 5 2.91 25.95 -2.75
C THR A 5 2.21 24.84 -3.51
N ASP A 6 2.85 23.69 -3.70
CA ASP A 6 2.21 22.57 -4.36
C ASP A 6 1.14 21.96 -3.46
N PRO A 7 -0.03 21.62 -4.02
CA PRO A 7 -1.00 20.82 -3.30
C PRO A 7 -0.38 19.50 -2.82
N PRO A 8 -0.85 18.95 -1.68
CA PRO A 8 -0.49 17.61 -1.24
C PRO A 8 -0.67 16.61 -2.38
N HIS A 9 0.32 15.76 -2.61
CA HIS A 9 0.29 14.84 -3.74
C HIS A 9 1.05 13.56 -3.44
N PHE A 10 0.71 12.50 -4.16
CA PHE A 10 1.44 11.23 -4.12
C PHE A 10 1.66 10.69 -5.53
N TYR A 11 2.60 9.75 -5.64
CA TYR A 11 2.89 9.06 -6.89
C TYR A 11 2.34 7.65 -6.85
N VAL A 12 1.83 7.19 -7.99
CA VAL A 12 1.24 5.86 -8.15
C VAL A 12 1.57 5.33 -9.55
N TYR A 13 1.82 4.04 -9.67
CA TYR A 13 2.12 3.43 -10.97
C TYR A 13 0.86 3.35 -11.83
N GLN A 14 0.99 3.65 -13.13
CA GLN A 14 -0.13 3.58 -14.07
C GLN A 14 -0.73 2.17 -14.18
N CYS A 15 0.10 1.14 -14.07
CA CYS A 15 -0.34 -0.25 -14.14
C CYS A 15 -1.32 -0.64 -13.03
N LEU A 16 -1.36 0.07 -11.89
CA LEU A 16 -2.32 -0.21 -10.83
C LEU A 16 -3.75 0.07 -11.30
N PHE A 17 -3.95 1.13 -12.08
CA PHE A 17 -5.25 1.46 -12.66
C PHE A 17 -5.57 0.57 -13.86
N ARG A 18 -4.62 0.50 -14.81
CA ARG A 18 -4.81 -0.20 -16.09
C ARG A 18 -4.96 -1.70 -15.93
N ASP A 19 -4.09 -2.31 -15.12
CA ASP A 19 -3.91 -3.76 -15.09
C ASP A 19 -4.54 -4.38 -13.82
N LEU A 20 -4.58 -3.64 -12.69
CA LEU A 20 -5.10 -4.15 -11.41
C LEU A 20 -6.46 -3.58 -11.01
N GLY A 21 -7.02 -2.68 -11.82
CA GLY A 21 -8.31 -2.04 -11.57
C GLY A 21 -8.38 -1.30 -10.23
N VAL A 22 -7.26 -0.78 -9.72
CA VAL A 22 -7.23 0.08 -8.54
C VAL A 22 -7.96 1.39 -8.86
N CYS A 23 -8.76 1.88 -7.93
CA CYS A 23 -9.51 3.12 -8.07
C CYS A 23 -9.10 4.12 -6.99
N LEU A 24 -9.32 5.42 -7.26
CA LEU A 24 -9.21 6.48 -6.27
C LEU A 24 -10.60 7.01 -5.87
N PRO A 25 -10.80 7.46 -4.62
CA PRO A 25 -9.86 7.33 -3.50
C PRO A 25 -9.62 5.84 -3.16
N PHE A 26 -8.45 5.53 -2.59
CA PHE A 26 -8.15 4.16 -2.20
C PHE A 26 -9.16 3.67 -1.16
N THR A 27 -9.42 2.36 -1.17
CA THR A 27 -10.27 1.73 -0.17
C THR A 27 -9.65 1.86 1.23
N GLN A 28 -10.47 1.79 2.28
CA GLN A 28 -9.97 1.86 3.66
C GLN A 28 -8.90 0.78 3.93
N PHE A 29 -9.10 -0.43 3.42
CA PHE A 29 -8.12 -1.51 3.53
C PHE A 29 -6.76 -1.19 2.88
N GLU A 30 -6.76 -0.60 1.68
CA GLU A 30 -5.52 -0.22 1.00
C GLU A 30 -4.80 0.90 1.77
N CYS A 31 -5.54 1.90 2.26
CA CYS A 31 -5.02 2.95 3.13
C CYS A 31 -4.41 2.38 4.42
N ASP A 32 -5.14 1.51 5.12
CA ASP A 32 -4.69 0.88 6.36
C ASP A 32 -3.41 0.05 6.13
N PHE A 33 -3.33 -0.66 5.01
CA PHE A 33 -2.14 -1.41 4.65
C PHE A 33 -0.94 -0.49 4.40
N LEU A 34 -1.10 0.57 3.59
CA LEU A 34 -0.03 1.55 3.30
C LEU A 34 0.46 2.26 4.56
N ASN A 35 -0.47 2.61 5.46
CA ASN A 35 -0.17 3.17 6.77
C ASN A 35 0.59 2.17 7.65
N TYR A 36 0.13 0.91 7.71
CA TYR A 36 0.78 -0.16 8.47
C TYR A 36 2.24 -0.39 8.06
N ILE A 37 2.53 -0.39 6.75
CA ILE A 37 3.91 -0.54 6.24
C ILE A 37 4.70 0.77 6.23
N ASN A 38 4.08 1.88 6.62
CA ASN A 38 4.61 3.24 6.54
C ASN A 38 5.24 3.52 5.17
N ALA A 39 4.47 3.38 4.09
CA ALA A 39 4.97 3.58 2.73
C ALA A 39 3.95 4.23 1.81
N ALA A 40 4.43 5.06 0.89
CA ALA A 40 3.63 5.65 -0.17
C ALA A 40 3.23 4.62 -1.25
N PRO A 41 2.16 4.85 -2.03
CA PRO A 41 1.69 3.92 -3.06
C PRO A 41 2.78 3.47 -4.05
N CYS A 42 3.63 4.39 -4.51
CA CYS A 42 4.75 4.11 -5.42
C CYS A 42 5.90 3.31 -4.79
N GLN A 43 5.97 3.23 -3.46
CA GLN A 43 6.98 2.43 -2.76
C GLN A 43 6.65 0.93 -2.74
N LEU A 44 5.41 0.60 -3.09
CA LEU A 44 4.91 -0.76 -3.17
C LEU A 44 5.02 -1.26 -4.62
N HIS A 45 5.69 -2.40 -4.82
CA HIS A 45 5.86 -2.99 -6.15
C HIS A 45 4.49 -3.43 -6.71
N PRO A 46 4.23 -3.34 -8.04
CA PRO A 46 2.94 -3.74 -8.63
C PRO A 46 2.48 -5.15 -8.23
N ASN A 47 3.35 -6.16 -8.24
CA ASN A 47 3.02 -7.51 -7.74
C ASN A 47 2.46 -7.53 -6.30
N ARG A 48 2.89 -6.60 -5.44
CA ARG A 48 2.39 -6.50 -4.07
C ARG A 48 1.00 -5.87 -4.02
N TRP A 49 0.75 -4.88 -4.88
CA TRP A 49 -0.59 -4.36 -5.11
C TRP A 49 -1.54 -5.45 -5.63
N CYS A 50 -1.08 -6.36 -6.50
CA CYS A 50 -1.89 -7.49 -6.96
C CYS A 50 -2.41 -8.35 -5.80
N PHE A 51 -1.58 -8.63 -4.79
CA PHE A 51 -2.01 -9.43 -3.64
C PHE A 51 -3.12 -8.74 -2.84
N LEU A 52 -3.02 -7.41 -2.64
CA LEU A 52 -4.07 -6.64 -1.98
C LEU A 52 -5.38 -6.73 -2.76
N ARG A 53 -5.33 -6.47 -4.08
CA ARG A 53 -6.51 -6.51 -4.95
C ARG A 53 -7.13 -7.90 -5.03
N ALA A 54 -6.31 -8.94 -5.20
CA ALA A 54 -6.79 -10.32 -5.23
C ALA A 54 -7.47 -10.72 -3.92
N PHE A 55 -6.94 -10.29 -2.77
CA PHE A 55 -7.56 -10.54 -1.47
C PHE A 55 -8.89 -9.83 -1.32
N GLN A 56 -8.99 -8.55 -1.75
CA GLN A 56 -10.25 -7.81 -1.74
C GLN A 56 -11.31 -8.48 -2.62
N VAL A 57 -10.94 -8.92 -3.83
CA VAL A 57 -11.84 -9.63 -4.74
C VAL A 57 -12.29 -10.96 -4.14
N LEU A 58 -11.38 -11.73 -3.55
CA LEU A 58 -11.71 -12.99 -2.87
C LEU A 58 -12.70 -12.78 -1.73
N CYS A 59 -12.43 -11.83 -0.82
CA CYS A 59 -13.34 -11.48 0.26
C CYS A 59 -14.72 -11.06 -0.26
N THR A 60 -14.75 -10.25 -1.32
CA THR A 60 -16.01 -9.81 -1.96
C THR A 60 -16.81 -11.00 -2.50
N VAL A 61 -16.15 -11.93 -3.20
CA VAL A 61 -16.79 -13.14 -3.75
C VAL A 61 -17.30 -14.06 -2.65
N LEU A 62 -16.58 -14.17 -1.53
CA LEU A 62 -16.97 -14.99 -0.39
C LEU A 62 -18.00 -14.29 0.54
N GLY A 63 -18.31 -13.01 0.32
CA GLY A 63 -19.19 -12.22 1.19
C GLY A 63 -18.59 -11.96 2.58
N ILE A 64 -17.25 -11.95 2.70
CA ILE A 64 -16.53 -11.74 3.96
C ILE A 64 -15.94 -10.32 3.97
N GLU A 65 -15.92 -9.70 5.14
CA GLU A 65 -15.27 -8.40 5.31
C GLU A 65 -13.75 -8.50 5.10
N VAL A 66 -13.20 -7.55 4.34
CA VAL A 66 -11.75 -7.47 4.10
C VAL A 66 -11.06 -7.02 5.38
N SER A 67 -10.14 -7.83 5.91
CA SER A 67 -9.41 -7.52 7.13
C SER A 67 -7.89 -7.52 6.92
N LEU A 68 -7.23 -6.43 7.32
CA LEU A 68 -5.78 -6.31 7.31
C LEU A 68 -5.10 -7.41 8.14
N ARG A 69 -5.67 -7.78 9.29
CA ARG A 69 -5.10 -8.83 10.15
C ARG A 69 -5.12 -10.19 9.46
N VAL A 70 -6.23 -10.51 8.79
CA VAL A 70 -6.37 -11.76 8.04
C VAL A 70 -5.43 -11.77 6.84
N PHE A 71 -5.31 -10.66 6.12
CA PHE A 71 -4.33 -10.53 5.06
C PHE A 71 -2.90 -10.80 5.55
N LEU A 72 -2.49 -10.16 6.65
CA LEU A 72 -1.15 -10.33 7.24
C LEU A 72 -0.91 -11.72 7.84
N HIS A 73 -1.96 -12.49 8.13
CA HIS A 73 -1.84 -13.89 8.55
C HIS A 73 -1.37 -14.77 7.38
N PHE A 74 -1.95 -14.59 6.19
CA PHE A 74 -1.59 -15.35 4.99
C PHE A 74 -0.33 -14.85 4.29
N TYR A 75 -0.01 -13.56 4.46
CA TYR A 75 1.12 -12.94 3.78
C TYR A 75 2.12 -12.33 4.77
N GLN A 76 3.34 -12.86 4.74
CA GLN A 76 4.45 -12.29 5.49
C GLN A 76 5.10 -11.16 4.69
N LEU A 77 5.14 -9.97 5.30
CA LEU A 77 5.93 -8.85 4.81
C LEU A 77 7.38 -9.02 5.28
N LYS A 78 8.29 -9.35 4.36
CA LYS A 78 9.73 -9.28 4.61
C LYS A 78 10.25 -7.95 4.10
N ILE A 79 10.66 -7.06 4.99
CA ILE A 79 11.35 -5.82 4.60
C ILE A 79 12.78 -6.20 4.22
N GLY A 80 13.16 -6.00 2.95
CA GLY A 80 14.56 -6.12 2.54
C GLY A 80 15.45 -5.11 3.27
N VAL A 81 16.73 -5.43 3.45
CA VAL A 81 17.71 -4.54 4.10
C VAL A 81 17.84 -3.22 3.33
N LEU A 82 18.02 -2.10 4.06
CA LEU A 82 18.30 -0.77 3.51
C LEU A 82 19.50 -0.80 2.53
N PRO A 83 19.56 0.07 1.50
CA PRO A 83 18.84 1.35 1.34
C PRO A 83 17.63 1.29 0.40
N TYR A 84 17.39 0.14 -0.23
CA TYR A 84 16.31 -0.03 -1.22
C TYR A 84 15.23 -1.03 -0.79
N GLY A 85 15.17 -1.34 0.50
CA GLY A 85 14.35 -2.39 1.13
C GLY A 85 13.00 -2.63 0.44
N VAL A 86 13.02 -3.54 -0.53
CA VAL A 86 11.85 -3.98 -1.27
C VAL A 86 11.04 -4.81 -0.28
N LEU A 87 9.79 -4.45 0.05
CA LEU A 87 8.94 -5.39 0.79
C LEU A 87 8.78 -6.63 -0.09
N SER A 88 9.00 -7.81 0.43
CA SER A 88 8.62 -9.04 -0.23
C SER A 88 7.38 -9.56 0.48
N LEU A 89 6.31 -9.80 -0.28
CA LEU A 89 5.14 -10.53 0.22
C LEU A 89 5.36 -11.98 -0.20
N SER A 90 5.62 -12.84 0.79
CA SER A 90 5.64 -14.28 0.58
C SER A 90 4.45 -14.90 1.32
N GLY A 91 3.92 -16.00 0.78
CA GLY A 91 2.97 -16.83 1.53
C GLY A 91 3.53 -17.20 2.90
N SER A 92 2.65 -17.34 3.89
CA SER A 92 3.01 -17.80 5.23
C SER A 92 3.53 -19.25 5.20
N ARG A 93 4.00 -19.75 6.35
CA ARG A 93 4.47 -21.15 6.47
C ARG A 93 3.39 -22.17 6.13
N ASP A 94 2.12 -21.77 6.17
CA ASP A 94 0.96 -22.63 5.91
C ASP A 94 0.46 -22.51 4.44
N GLY A 95 1.20 -21.79 3.59
CA GLY A 95 0.85 -21.54 2.19
C GLY A 95 0.21 -20.17 1.97
N GLY A 96 0.60 -19.48 0.90
CA GLY A 96 -0.05 -18.22 0.49
C GLY A 96 -1.33 -18.50 -0.30
N LEU A 97 -2.35 -17.65 -0.13
CA LEU A 97 -3.63 -17.81 -0.86
C LEU A 97 -3.49 -17.63 -2.37
N PHE A 98 -2.47 -16.88 -2.82
CA PHE A 98 -2.24 -16.57 -4.23
C PHE A 98 -0.77 -16.77 -4.59
N THR A 99 -0.52 -17.11 -5.85
CA THR A 99 0.82 -17.08 -6.47
C THR A 99 1.12 -15.69 -7.04
N LEU A 100 2.37 -15.45 -7.43
CA LEU A 100 2.77 -14.18 -8.06
C LEU A 100 2.00 -13.98 -9.36
N TYR A 101 1.42 -12.78 -9.53
CA TYR A 101 0.75 -12.37 -10.77
C TYR A 101 1.68 -12.48 -11.99
N ALA A 102 2.92 -12.01 -11.85
CA ALA A 102 3.98 -12.18 -12.84
C ALA A 102 5.32 -12.40 -12.14
N GLN A 103 6.13 -13.33 -12.63
CA GLN A 103 7.49 -13.57 -12.12
C GLN A 103 8.39 -12.32 -12.25
N SER A 104 8.11 -11.46 -13.23
CA SER A 104 8.74 -10.15 -13.40
C SER A 104 7.73 -9.17 -13.99
N TYR A 105 7.34 -8.15 -13.21
CA TYR A 105 6.64 -6.99 -13.75
C TYR A 105 7.67 -6.06 -14.36
N LYS A 106 7.74 -5.98 -15.68
CA LYS A 106 8.71 -5.14 -16.40
C LYS A 106 8.13 -3.76 -16.70
N ASN A 107 9.00 -2.79 -16.93
CA ASN A 107 8.69 -1.43 -17.42
C ASN A 107 7.81 -0.53 -16.52
N PHE A 108 7.24 -1.02 -15.42
CA PHE A 108 6.39 -0.21 -14.52
C PHE A 108 7.07 1.03 -13.94
N LYS A 109 8.40 1.03 -13.80
CA LYS A 109 9.16 2.16 -13.24
C LYS A 109 9.11 3.42 -14.11
N GLN A 110 8.77 3.28 -15.40
CA GLN A 110 8.69 4.40 -16.34
C GLN A 110 7.26 4.96 -16.44
N GLU A 111 6.27 4.27 -15.87
CA GLU A 111 4.85 4.61 -16.00
C GLU A 111 4.26 4.97 -14.63
N PHE A 112 4.24 6.26 -14.28
CA PHE A 112 3.67 6.75 -13.04
C PHE A 112 2.85 8.01 -13.25
N PHE A 113 1.85 8.21 -12.39
CA PHE A 113 1.07 9.43 -12.30
C PHE A 113 1.37 10.15 -10.98
N ARG A 114 1.35 11.49 -11.04
CA ARG A 114 1.25 12.35 -9.86
C ARG A 114 -0.23 12.62 -9.62
N VAL A 115 -0.73 12.26 -8.46
CA VAL A 115 -2.11 12.58 -8.02
C VAL A 115 -2.01 13.74 -7.05
N ALA A 116 -2.52 14.90 -7.46
CA ALA A 116 -2.56 16.10 -6.64
C ALA A 116 -3.94 16.28 -6.02
N LEU A 117 -3.98 16.58 -4.73
CA LEU A 117 -5.19 16.87 -3.97
C LEU A 117 -5.48 18.37 -4.08
N VAL A 118 -6.40 18.73 -4.98
CA VAL A 118 -6.79 20.13 -5.24
C VAL A 118 -8.02 20.48 -4.42
N ASP A 119 -8.01 21.66 -3.78
CA ASP A 119 -9.12 22.17 -2.96
C ASP A 119 -9.59 21.22 -1.84
N VAL A 120 -8.65 20.43 -1.29
CA VAL A 120 -8.93 19.46 -0.22
C VAL A 120 -8.70 20.12 1.14
N ASP A 121 -9.74 20.17 1.99
CA ASP A 121 -9.60 20.46 3.41
C ASP A 121 -9.29 19.16 4.19
N PRO A 122 -8.11 19.03 4.82
CA PRO A 122 -7.76 17.86 5.62
C PRO A 122 -8.76 17.47 6.71
N LEU A 123 -9.54 18.42 7.23
CA LEU A 123 -10.50 18.18 8.31
C LEU A 123 -11.84 17.64 7.79
N GLU A 124 -12.21 17.97 6.55
CA GLU A 124 -13.50 17.59 5.94
C GLU A 124 -13.35 16.45 4.91
N ASP A 125 -12.15 16.21 4.40
CA ASP A 125 -11.91 15.19 3.39
C ASP A 125 -11.94 13.77 3.96
N GLY A 126 -12.94 13.00 3.55
CA GLY A 126 -13.06 11.59 3.87
C GLY A 126 -12.29 10.66 2.92
N GLY A 127 -11.72 11.18 1.83
CA GLY A 127 -11.04 10.37 0.81
C GLY A 127 -9.60 10.02 1.21
N PHE A 128 -8.80 11.03 1.53
CA PHE A 128 -7.36 10.94 1.77
C PHE A 128 -6.95 11.33 3.19
N TYR A 129 -7.85 11.96 3.95
CA TYR A 129 -7.62 12.33 5.34
C TYR A 129 -8.56 11.60 6.32
N PHE A 130 -8.14 11.52 7.58
CA PHE A 130 -8.93 11.08 8.71
C PHE A 130 -8.60 11.97 9.90
N GLY A 131 -9.55 12.83 10.30
CA GLY A 131 -9.37 13.77 11.40
C GLY A 131 -8.18 14.72 11.20
N GLY A 132 -7.97 15.23 9.99
CA GLY A 132 -6.85 16.12 9.66
C GLY A 132 -5.52 15.41 9.35
N LEU A 133 -5.43 14.10 9.56
CA LEU A 133 -4.22 13.32 9.28
C LEU A 133 -4.35 12.54 7.97
N PRO A 134 -3.28 12.45 7.16
CA PRO A 134 -3.32 11.67 5.93
C PRO A 134 -3.52 10.18 6.25
N LYS A 135 -4.42 9.51 5.53
CA LYS A 135 -4.73 8.08 5.75
C LYS A 135 -3.55 7.15 5.47
N PHE A 136 -2.58 7.61 4.69
CA PHE A 136 -1.34 6.91 4.36
C PHE A 136 -0.25 7.93 4.00
N PRO A 137 1.04 7.55 4.03
CA PRO A 137 2.11 8.47 3.64
C PRO A 137 2.01 8.88 2.16
N PHE A 138 1.92 10.18 1.89
CA PHE A 138 1.89 10.68 0.51
C PHE A 138 3.27 10.68 -0.16
N TYR A 139 4.34 10.77 0.64
CA TYR A 139 5.71 10.90 0.18
C TYR A 139 6.58 9.72 0.62
N TRP A 140 7.75 9.60 0.01
CA TRP A 140 8.67 8.49 0.24
C TRP A 140 9.13 8.42 1.72
N CYS A 141 8.86 7.29 2.37
CA CYS A 141 9.31 7.01 3.73
C CYS A 141 10.62 6.19 3.72
N PRO A 142 11.73 6.70 4.29
CA PRO A 142 13.01 5.99 4.36
C PRO A 142 13.04 4.89 5.45
N ASN A 143 12.34 5.09 6.56
CA ASN A 143 12.23 4.12 7.65
C ASN A 143 10.92 3.31 7.53
N ARG A 144 11.00 2.14 6.92
CA ARG A 144 9.89 1.17 6.90
C ARG A 144 9.92 0.39 8.22
N LEU A 145 8.80 0.32 8.93
CA LEU A 145 8.72 -0.39 10.21
C LEU A 145 8.98 -1.90 10.02
N GLY A 146 10.18 -2.33 10.37
CA GLY A 146 10.55 -3.74 10.50
C GLY A 146 9.83 -4.36 11.69
N PHE A 147 8.92 -5.30 11.44
CA PHE A 147 8.41 -6.15 12.51
C PHE A 147 9.47 -7.22 12.81
N THR A 148 10.34 -6.95 13.80
CA THR A 148 10.97 -8.03 14.57
C THR A 148 9.95 -8.45 15.63
N GLY A 149 9.72 -9.77 15.71
CA GLY A 149 8.61 -10.36 16.46
C GLY A 149 8.43 -9.86 17.90
N TRP A 150 7.21 -10.08 18.40
CA TRP A 150 6.82 -9.89 19.80
C TRP A 150 7.93 -10.28 20.77
N THR A 151 8.62 -9.29 21.33
CA THR A 151 9.31 -9.45 22.61
C THR A 151 8.43 -8.81 23.66
N THR A 152 7.81 -9.69 24.45
CA THR A 152 7.18 -9.43 25.73
C THR A 152 8.05 -8.46 26.51
N ARG A 153 7.52 -7.28 26.84
CA ARG A 153 8.13 -6.43 27.87
C ARG A 153 7.80 -7.08 29.22
N ASN A 154 8.82 -7.61 29.89
CA ASN A 154 8.88 -7.58 31.34
C ASN A 154 9.34 -6.19 31.77
#